data_AF-A0A2D7H145-F1
#
_entry.id   AF-A0A2D7H145-F1
#
_cell.length_a   1.000
_cell.length_b   1.000
_cell.length_c   1.000
_cell.angle_alpha   90.00
_cell.angle_beta   90.00
_cell.angle_gamma   90.00
#
_symmetry.space_group_name_H-M   'P 1'
#
loop_
_entity.id
_entity.type
_entity.pdbx_description
1 polymer ?
#
loop_
_entity_poly.entity_id
_entity_poly.type
_entity_poly.pdbx_seq_one_letter_code
_entity_poly.pdbx_strand_id
1 'polypeptide(L)'
;PAVQLQPLFPQWSLESIKAQTPKKIPNSMATNVQLRKVLGQWEFFVECNGNSGPTQSILGGEGVSFQTPTNKRAVLRAYPNDDIPRGTPWSATIPIPEDWIVDDTIAFSVHRKHGESNQCETGPLPSLPWRRSSSPIVVDISQWDEVKRFPTHSELNNRPQKRIRPNTPTAPAGS
;
A
#
# COMPACT_ATOMS: atom_id res chain seq x y z
N PRO A 1 -7.73 -2.73 -13.16
CA PRO A 1 -7.94 -3.29 -11.80
C PRO A 1 -6.87 -2.73 -10.85
N ALA A 2 -7.22 -2.46 -9.58
CA ALA A 2 -6.32 -1.86 -8.60
C ALA A 2 -6.49 -2.54 -7.24
N VAL A 3 -5.38 -2.67 -6.50
CA VAL A 3 -5.37 -3.12 -5.11
C VAL A 3 -4.73 -2.04 -4.26
N GLN A 4 -5.47 -1.63 -3.24
CA GLN A 4 -5.00 -0.73 -2.21
C GLN A 4 -4.09 -1.49 -1.24
N LEU A 5 -2.85 -1.02 -1.09
CA LEU A 5 -1.97 -1.49 -0.03
C LEU A 5 -2.42 -0.92 1.31
N GLN A 6 -2.00 -1.57 2.39
CA GLN A 6 -2.14 -0.98 3.73
C GLN A 6 -1.45 0.39 3.77
N PRO A 7 -1.98 1.35 4.54
CA PRO A 7 -1.31 2.64 4.76
C PRO A 7 0.12 2.43 5.22
N LEU A 8 1.03 3.32 4.79
CA LEU A 8 2.42 3.22 5.23
C LEU A 8 2.52 3.41 6.75
N PHE A 9 3.48 2.70 7.35
CA PHE A 9 3.69 2.72 8.79
C PHE A 9 4.80 3.70 9.14
N PRO A 10 4.68 4.48 10.23
CA PRO A 10 5.79 5.29 10.68
C PRO A 10 6.92 4.40 11.16
N GLN A 11 8.14 4.91 11.10
CA GLN A 11 9.29 4.23 11.66
C GLN A 11 9.14 3.99 13.18
N TRP A 12 9.38 2.76 13.62
CA TRP A 12 9.24 2.35 15.03
C TRP A 12 10.49 2.70 15.83
N SER A 13 10.36 3.56 16.83
CA SER A 13 11.39 3.79 17.85
C SER A 13 11.58 2.59 18.79
N LEU A 14 12.72 2.54 19.48
CA LEU A 14 12.96 1.54 20.53
C LEU A 14 11.89 1.58 21.63
N GLU A 15 11.43 2.77 21.99
CA GLU A 15 10.36 2.98 22.97
C GLU A 15 9.02 2.39 22.49
N SER A 16 8.59 2.67 21.26
CA SER A 16 7.36 2.10 20.69
C SER A 16 7.40 0.57 20.59
N ILE A 17 8.57 -0.02 20.33
CA ILE A 17 8.75 -1.48 20.36
C ILE A 17 8.55 -2.02 21.77
N LYS A 18 9.23 -1.41 22.77
CA LYS A 18 9.11 -1.81 24.18
C LYS A 18 7.68 -1.70 24.69
N ALA A 19 6.97 -0.64 24.29
CA ALA A 19 5.58 -0.40 24.65
C ALA A 19 4.57 -1.15 23.77
N GLN A 20 5.03 -1.90 22.76
CA GLN A 20 4.19 -2.56 21.75
C GLN A 20 3.11 -1.65 21.14
N THR A 21 3.39 -0.36 21.06
CA THR A 21 2.44 0.66 20.63
C THR A 21 3.03 1.35 19.40
N PRO A 22 2.53 1.04 18.19
CA PRO A 22 2.99 1.69 16.98
C PRO A 22 2.82 3.20 17.09
N LYS A 23 3.78 3.97 16.58
CA LYS A 23 3.53 5.39 16.35
C LYS A 23 2.37 5.52 15.37
N LYS A 24 1.53 6.53 15.55
CA LYS A 24 0.45 6.85 14.61
C LYS A 24 0.90 8.01 13.74
N ILE A 25 0.57 7.94 12.46
CA ILE A 25 0.72 9.06 11.54
C ILE A 25 -0.58 9.84 11.57
N PRO A 26 -0.55 11.16 11.72
CA PRO A 26 -1.75 11.98 11.55
C PRO A 26 -2.34 11.74 10.16
N ASN A 27 -3.67 11.64 10.06
CA ASN A 27 -4.32 11.40 8.77
C ASN A 27 -3.98 12.48 7.71
N SER A 28 -3.65 13.70 8.14
CA SER A 28 -3.16 14.80 7.31
C SER A 28 -1.77 14.58 6.70
N MET A 29 -1.04 13.55 7.12
CA MET A 29 0.26 13.18 6.58
C MET A 29 0.28 11.74 6.03
N ALA A 30 -0.86 11.04 6.07
CA ALA A 30 -0.94 9.65 5.63
C ALA A 30 -0.57 9.50 4.15
N THR A 31 0.01 8.33 3.85
CA THR A 31 0.37 7.91 2.51
C THR A 31 -0.37 6.65 2.13
N ASN A 32 -1.07 6.70 1.01
CA ASN A 32 -1.74 5.56 0.41
C ASN A 32 -1.04 5.17 -0.89
N VAL A 33 -0.93 3.87 -1.11
CA VAL A 33 -0.31 3.32 -2.32
C VAL A 33 -1.22 2.26 -2.90
N GLN A 34 -1.43 2.32 -4.20
CA GLN A 34 -2.14 1.31 -4.97
C GLN A 34 -1.20 0.70 -5.99
N LEU A 35 -1.28 -0.62 -6.12
CA LEU A 35 -0.75 -1.32 -7.30
C LEU A 35 -1.90 -1.47 -8.28
N ARG A 36 -1.72 -0.99 -9.52
CA ARG A 36 -2.78 -1.06 -10.53
C ARG A 36 -2.23 -1.39 -11.90
N LYS A 37 -3.10 -1.99 -12.72
CA LYS A 37 -2.88 -2.22 -14.14
C LYS A 37 -3.80 -1.31 -14.93
N VAL A 38 -3.23 -0.39 -15.71
CA VAL A 38 -3.93 0.62 -16.51
C VAL A 38 -3.42 0.53 -17.95
N LEU A 39 -4.34 0.32 -18.89
CA LEU A 39 -4.03 0.18 -20.33
C LEU A 39 -2.92 -0.85 -20.63
N GLY A 40 -2.91 -1.97 -19.87
CA GLY A 40 -1.92 -3.04 -20.03
C GLY A 40 -0.60 -2.79 -19.30
N GLN A 41 -0.38 -1.59 -18.75
CA GLN A 41 0.84 -1.23 -18.03
C GLN A 41 0.62 -1.30 -16.52
N TRP A 42 1.63 -1.81 -15.81
CA TRP A 42 1.65 -1.84 -14.35
C TRP A 42 2.20 -0.53 -13.81
N GLU A 43 1.56 -0.01 -12.77
CA GLU A 43 1.98 1.24 -12.13
C GLU A 43 1.65 1.26 -10.64
N PHE A 44 2.47 1.99 -9.91
CA PHE A 44 2.15 2.44 -8.56
C PHE A 44 1.41 3.77 -8.65
N PHE A 45 0.27 3.86 -7.98
CA PHE A 45 -0.39 5.13 -7.73
C PHE A 45 -0.21 5.50 -6.26
N VAL A 46 0.22 6.73 -6.01
CA VAL A 46 0.57 7.20 -4.67
C VAL A 46 -0.24 8.45 -4.37
N GLU A 47 -0.85 8.48 -3.19
CA GLU A 47 -1.52 9.66 -2.65
C GLU A 47 -0.91 10.01 -1.30
N CYS A 48 -0.52 11.27 -1.18
CA CYS A 48 0.16 11.84 -0.04
C CYS A 48 -0.70 12.99 0.49
N ASN A 49 -1.25 12.85 1.70
CA ASN A 49 -2.23 13.82 2.23
C ASN A 49 -1.66 15.18 2.67
N GLY A 50 -0.35 15.34 2.64
CA GLY A 50 0.29 16.61 2.97
C GLY A 50 1.80 16.50 2.82
N ASN A 51 2.43 17.58 2.39
CA ASN A 51 3.88 17.73 2.34
C ASN A 51 4.42 18.55 3.51
N SER A 52 5.66 18.30 3.86
CA SER A 52 6.36 18.69 5.08
C SER A 52 7.66 19.45 4.80
N GLY A 53 8.02 19.67 3.53
CA GLY A 53 9.23 20.40 3.18
C GLY A 53 9.44 20.56 1.68
N PRO A 54 10.55 21.21 1.29
CA PRO A 54 10.93 21.34 -0.11
C PRO A 54 11.12 19.96 -0.76
N THR A 55 10.67 19.87 -1.99
CA THR A 55 10.67 18.72 -2.92
C THR A 55 12.08 18.26 -3.28
N GLN A 56 13.01 19.21 -3.46
CA GLN A 56 14.41 18.95 -3.71
C GLN A 56 15.28 19.70 -2.70
N SER A 57 15.77 18.99 -1.68
CA SER A 57 16.90 19.46 -0.88
C SER A 57 18.12 18.56 -1.13
N ILE A 58 19.31 19.15 -0.99
CA ILE A 58 20.61 18.45 -1.11
C ILE A 58 20.69 17.26 -0.11
N LEU A 59 19.88 17.29 0.95
CA LEU A 59 19.78 16.27 1.98
C LEU A 59 18.71 15.20 1.70
N GLY A 60 18.12 15.21 0.50
CA GLY A 60 17.07 14.30 0.04
C GLY A 60 15.69 14.76 0.50
N GLY A 61 15.07 15.67 -0.27
CA GLY A 61 13.76 16.28 0.03
C GLY A 61 12.59 15.29 0.15
N GLU A 62 11.38 15.84 0.23
CA GLU A 62 10.17 15.05 0.35
C GLU A 62 9.94 14.15 -0.86
N GLY A 63 9.68 12.87 -0.64
CA GLY A 63 9.28 12.00 -1.72
C GLY A 63 8.95 10.59 -1.28
N VAL A 64 8.45 9.82 -2.24
CA VAL A 64 8.17 8.40 -2.10
C VAL A 64 9.12 7.64 -3.02
N SER A 65 9.71 6.57 -2.50
CA SER A 65 10.60 5.70 -3.25
C SER A 65 10.18 4.24 -3.13
N PHE A 66 10.28 3.54 -4.25
CA PHE A 66 10.03 2.12 -4.38
C PHE A 66 11.35 1.41 -4.63
N GLN A 67 11.53 0.25 -4.00
CA GLN A 67 12.69 -0.59 -4.21
C GLN A 67 12.24 -2.01 -4.51
N THR A 68 12.93 -2.68 -5.43
CA THR A 68 12.72 -4.10 -5.72
C THR A 68 13.89 -4.94 -5.24
N PRO A 69 13.67 -6.17 -4.72
CA PRO A 69 14.76 -7.09 -4.45
C PRO A 69 15.41 -7.65 -5.73
N THR A 70 14.71 -7.65 -6.87
CA THR A 70 15.20 -8.23 -8.13
C THR A 70 16.36 -7.43 -8.72
N ASN A 71 16.33 -6.11 -8.55
CA ASN A 71 17.36 -5.18 -8.99
C ASN A 71 17.67 -4.16 -7.88
N LYS A 72 18.61 -4.51 -7.00
CA LYS A 72 19.00 -3.69 -5.82
C LYS A 72 19.51 -2.28 -6.15
N ARG A 73 19.79 -1.97 -7.42
CA ARG A 73 20.23 -0.63 -7.86
C ARG A 73 19.07 0.20 -8.41
N ALA A 74 17.96 -0.41 -8.81
CA ALA A 74 16.80 0.30 -9.32
C ALA A 74 15.94 0.83 -8.17
N VAL A 75 15.77 2.16 -8.13
CA VAL A 75 14.88 2.84 -7.19
C VAL A 75 13.99 3.77 -8.00
N LEU A 76 12.68 3.52 -7.98
CA LEU A 76 11.71 4.44 -8.56
C LEU A 76 11.37 5.50 -7.53
N ARG A 77 11.22 6.76 -7.95
CA ARG A 77 10.99 7.88 -7.04
C ARG A 77 9.93 8.82 -7.59
N ALA A 78 9.09 9.32 -6.69
CA ALA A 78 8.13 10.38 -6.95
C ALA A 78 8.29 11.48 -5.89
N TYR A 79 8.14 12.72 -6.33
CA TYR A 79 8.28 13.91 -5.53
C TYR A 79 7.04 14.78 -5.77
N PRO A 80 6.62 15.60 -4.79
CA PRO A 80 5.71 16.70 -5.10
C PRO A 80 6.35 17.61 -6.16
N ASN A 81 5.54 18.38 -6.90
CA ASN A 81 6.08 19.45 -7.72
C ASN A 81 6.57 20.61 -6.84
N ASP A 82 7.61 21.32 -7.29
CA ASP A 82 8.27 22.38 -6.52
C ASP A 82 7.35 23.56 -6.15
N ASP A 83 6.22 23.71 -6.85
CA ASP A 83 5.22 24.76 -6.68
C ASP A 83 4.11 24.40 -5.67
N ILE A 84 4.08 23.17 -5.16
CA ILE A 84 3.04 22.73 -4.22
C ILE A 84 3.34 23.30 -2.82
N PRO A 85 2.44 24.12 -2.23
CA PRO A 85 2.64 24.69 -0.90
C PRO A 85 2.79 23.60 0.18
N ARG A 86 3.43 23.96 1.29
CA ARG A 86 3.54 23.09 2.47
C ARG A 86 2.15 22.75 3.03
N GLY A 87 1.94 21.50 3.44
CA GLY A 87 0.68 20.98 3.95
C GLY A 87 -0.32 20.60 2.84
N THR A 88 0.01 20.79 1.56
CA THR A 88 -0.90 20.47 0.46
C THR A 88 -0.76 19.00 0.05
N PRO A 89 -1.87 18.29 -0.15
CA PRO A 89 -1.84 16.94 -0.70
C PRO A 89 -1.23 16.90 -2.10
N TRP A 90 -0.62 15.78 -2.45
CA TRP A 90 -0.11 15.53 -3.80
C TRP A 90 -0.26 14.04 -4.14
N SER A 91 -0.28 13.75 -5.44
CA SER A 91 -0.35 12.38 -5.94
C SER A 91 0.60 12.19 -7.11
N ALA A 92 0.98 10.93 -7.34
CA ALA A 92 1.86 10.56 -8.43
C ALA A 92 1.50 9.19 -8.98
N THR A 93 1.78 8.99 -10.26
CA THR A 93 1.71 7.69 -10.92
C THR A 93 3.11 7.32 -11.39
N ILE A 94 3.58 6.14 -11.02
CA ILE A 94 4.93 5.66 -11.33
C ILE A 94 4.80 4.35 -12.12
N PRO A 95 5.17 4.31 -13.41
CA PRO A 95 5.17 3.08 -14.19
C PRO A 95 6.18 2.08 -13.60
N ILE A 96 5.79 0.82 -13.52
CA ILE A 96 6.63 -0.28 -13.05
C ILE A 96 7.42 -0.81 -14.25
N PRO A 97 8.77 -0.79 -14.20
CA PRO A 97 9.60 -1.39 -15.24
C PRO A 97 9.28 -2.88 -15.43
N GLU A 98 9.35 -3.36 -16.67
CA GLU A 98 9.08 -4.77 -16.98
C GLU A 98 10.05 -5.73 -16.26
N ASP A 99 11.30 -5.32 -16.02
CA ASP A 99 12.30 -6.11 -15.30
C ASP A 99 12.02 -6.25 -13.78
N TRP A 100 11.03 -5.53 -13.25
CA TRP A 100 10.52 -5.72 -11.89
C TRP A 100 9.48 -6.85 -11.81
N ILE A 101 9.00 -7.33 -12.95
CA ILE A 101 8.02 -8.40 -13.08
C ILE A 101 8.78 -9.68 -13.43
N VAL A 102 8.81 -10.64 -12.49
CA VAL A 102 9.49 -11.92 -12.68
C VAL A 102 8.48 -13.03 -12.39
N ASP A 103 8.26 -13.92 -13.35
CA ASP A 103 7.33 -15.05 -13.22
C ASP A 103 5.95 -14.62 -12.67
N ASP A 104 5.32 -13.63 -13.34
CA ASP A 104 4.04 -13.02 -12.94
C ASP A 104 3.99 -12.56 -11.47
N THR A 105 5.12 -12.10 -10.96
CA THR A 105 5.25 -11.61 -9.59
C THR A 105 5.92 -10.24 -9.57
N ILE A 106 5.36 -9.33 -8.76
CA ILE A 106 5.97 -8.03 -8.46
C ILE A 106 6.38 -8.03 -7.00
N ALA A 107 7.70 -7.87 -6.75
CA ALA A 107 8.24 -7.73 -5.41
C ALA A 107 8.74 -6.31 -5.18
N PHE A 108 8.27 -5.65 -4.11
CA PHE A 108 8.68 -4.27 -3.83
C PHE A 108 8.50 -3.87 -2.36
N SER A 109 9.24 -2.85 -1.94
CA SER A 109 9.02 -2.10 -0.72
C SER A 109 8.80 -0.62 -1.03
N VAL A 110 8.12 0.08 -0.12
CA VAL A 110 7.82 1.52 -0.26
C VAL A 110 8.37 2.28 0.93
N HIS A 111 8.96 3.43 0.65
CA HIS A 111 9.49 4.35 1.64
C HIS A 111 9.01 5.76 1.33
N ARG A 112 8.42 6.45 2.31
CA ARG A 112 8.17 7.89 2.22
C ARG A 112 9.09 8.64 3.17
N LYS A 113 9.74 9.68 2.65
CA LYS A 113 10.49 10.65 3.45
C LYS A 113 9.74 11.97 3.49
N HIS A 114 9.61 12.54 4.69
CA HIS A 114 8.93 13.80 4.94
C HIS A 114 9.91 14.96 4.97
N GLY A 115 10.14 15.61 3.82
CA GLY A 115 10.97 16.81 3.70
C GLY A 115 12.36 16.64 4.33
N GLU A 116 12.77 17.65 5.10
CA GLU A 116 14.04 17.64 5.85
C GLU A 116 13.92 16.95 7.22
N SER A 117 12.73 16.45 7.59
CA SER A 117 12.56 15.74 8.84
C SER A 117 13.19 14.35 8.78
N ASN A 118 13.60 13.83 9.93
CA ASN A 118 13.97 12.42 10.08
C ASN A 118 12.74 11.49 10.13
N GLN A 119 11.54 12.00 9.79
CA GLN A 119 10.34 11.18 9.76
C GLN A 119 10.28 10.41 8.44
N CYS A 120 10.10 9.11 8.57
CA CYS A 120 9.99 8.19 7.46
C CYS A 120 8.80 7.26 7.70
N GLU A 121 8.12 6.92 6.62
CA GLU A 121 7.11 5.86 6.58
C GLU A 121 7.59 4.74 5.70
N THR A 122 7.21 3.50 6.03
CA THR A 122 7.55 2.33 5.23
C THR A 122 6.38 1.37 5.09
N GLY A 123 6.35 0.68 3.95
CA GLY A 123 5.43 -0.40 3.65
C GLY A 123 6.17 -1.56 2.97
N PRO A 124 5.61 -2.78 3.01
CA PRO A 124 4.38 -3.20 3.70
C PRO A 124 4.51 -3.30 5.23
N LEU A 125 5.72 -3.22 5.77
CA LEU A 125 6.00 -3.35 7.20
C LEU A 125 6.66 -2.08 7.77
N PRO A 126 6.47 -1.80 9.06
CA PRO A 126 7.22 -0.75 9.74
C PRO A 126 8.72 -1.07 9.73
N SER A 127 9.52 -0.01 9.62
CA SER A 127 10.98 -0.07 9.69
C SER A 127 11.50 0.47 11.02
N LEU A 128 12.79 0.23 11.29
CA LEU A 128 13.48 0.70 12.49
C LEU A 128 14.44 1.85 12.12
N PRO A 129 14.75 2.78 13.05
CA PRO A 129 15.68 3.88 12.78
C PRO A 129 17.06 3.43 12.29
N TRP A 130 17.53 2.30 12.80
CA TRP A 130 18.81 1.68 12.43
C TRP A 130 18.68 0.68 11.26
N ARG A 131 17.47 0.39 10.78
CA ARG A 131 17.19 -0.51 9.65
C ARG A 131 16.09 0.09 8.78
N ARG A 132 16.50 1.00 7.89
CA ARG A 132 15.59 1.76 7.02
C ARG A 132 15.08 0.95 5.82
N SER A 133 15.59 -0.23 5.56
CA SER A 133 15.07 -1.15 4.53
C SER A 133 13.88 -1.93 5.09
N SER A 134 12.69 -1.81 4.50
CA SER A 134 11.59 -2.71 4.79
C SER A 134 11.72 -3.98 3.95
N SER A 135 11.28 -5.11 4.50
CA SER A 135 11.16 -6.33 3.70
C SER A 135 10.13 -6.10 2.60
N PRO A 136 10.38 -6.54 1.36
CA PRO A 136 9.43 -6.36 0.27
C PRO A 136 8.16 -7.18 0.51
N ILE A 137 7.03 -6.72 -0.03
CA ILE A 137 5.88 -7.58 -0.30
C ILE A 137 6.11 -8.28 -1.64
N VAL A 138 5.56 -9.48 -1.76
CA VAL A 138 5.52 -10.25 -3.01
C VAL A 138 4.06 -10.33 -3.42
N VAL A 139 3.73 -9.81 -4.60
CA VAL A 139 2.38 -9.82 -5.15
C VAL A 139 2.35 -10.72 -6.38
N ASP A 140 1.59 -11.80 -6.30
CA ASP A 140 1.24 -12.63 -7.45
C ASP A 140 0.20 -11.89 -8.29
N ILE A 141 0.55 -11.64 -9.55
CA ILE A 141 -0.28 -10.92 -10.51
C ILE A 141 -0.84 -11.81 -11.63
N SER A 142 -0.60 -13.13 -11.56
CA SER A 142 -1.03 -14.10 -12.59
C SER A 142 -2.55 -14.08 -12.80
N GLN A 143 -3.32 -13.82 -11.74
CA GLN A 143 -4.78 -13.78 -11.78
C GLN A 143 -5.36 -12.36 -11.87
N TRP A 144 -4.54 -11.32 -12.07
CA TRP A 144 -5.01 -9.94 -11.96
C TRP A 144 -6.02 -9.52 -13.03
N ASP A 145 -5.95 -10.17 -14.19
CA ASP A 145 -6.89 -9.98 -15.29
C ASP A 145 -8.09 -10.94 -15.23
N GLU A 146 -8.20 -11.79 -14.19
CA GLU A 146 -9.34 -12.71 -14.03
C GLU A 146 -10.64 -12.02 -13.56
N VAL A 147 -10.63 -10.72 -13.26
CA VAL A 147 -11.87 -9.94 -13.05
C VAL A 147 -12.57 -9.73 -14.40
N LYS A 148 -13.29 -10.76 -14.85
CA LYS A 148 -13.94 -10.80 -16.16
C LYS A 148 -15.23 -9.98 -16.26
N ARG A 149 -15.85 -9.60 -15.12
CA ARG A 149 -17.06 -8.75 -15.06
C ARG A 149 -17.10 -7.93 -13.77
N PHE A 150 -17.50 -6.66 -13.89
CA PHE A 150 -17.97 -5.88 -12.75
C PHE A 150 -19.39 -6.35 -12.40
N PRO A 151 -19.73 -6.59 -11.11
CA PRO A 151 -21.10 -6.90 -10.73
C PRO A 151 -21.98 -5.68 -11.05
N THR A 152 -22.82 -5.81 -12.08
CA THR A 152 -23.86 -4.82 -12.36
C THR A 152 -24.99 -5.01 -11.35
N HIS A 153 -25.62 -3.90 -10.95
CA HIS A 153 -26.67 -3.82 -9.92
C HIS A 153 -27.83 -4.83 -10.07
N SER A 154 -28.00 -5.46 -11.23
CA SER A 154 -28.97 -6.52 -11.51
C SER A 154 -28.68 -7.86 -10.84
N GLU A 155 -27.44 -8.17 -10.45
CA GLU A 155 -27.07 -9.50 -9.90
C GLU A 155 -27.23 -9.61 -8.36
N LEU A 156 -27.43 -8.49 -7.66
CA LEU A 156 -27.65 -8.47 -6.20
C LEU A 156 -29.09 -8.84 -5.78
N ASN A 157 -30.06 -8.73 -6.70
CA ASN A 157 -31.48 -8.97 -6.39
C ASN A 157 -31.95 -10.41 -6.66
N ASN A 158 -31.12 -11.27 -7.23
CA ASN A 158 -31.51 -12.64 -7.63
C ASN A 158 -30.86 -13.76 -6.79
N ARG A 159 -30.23 -13.46 -5.65
CA ARG A 159 -29.80 -14.53 -4.75
C ARG A 159 -31.03 -15.10 -4.01
N PRO A 160 -31.36 -16.39 -4.17
CA PRO A 160 -32.42 -17.00 -3.37
C PRO A 160 -32.02 -16.95 -1.90
N GLN A 161 -32.83 -16.28 -1.07
CA GLN A 161 -32.63 -16.28 0.37
C GLN A 161 -32.70 -17.72 0.87
N LYS A 162 -31.58 -18.21 1.40
CA LYS A 162 -31.46 -19.54 2.00
C LYS A 162 -32.35 -19.57 3.24
N ARG A 163 -33.55 -20.14 3.09
CA ARG A 163 -34.55 -20.32 4.16
C ARG A 163 -33.89 -21.14 5.28
N ILE A 164 -33.60 -20.49 6.40
CA ILE A 164 -33.13 -21.16 7.61
C ILE A 164 -34.32 -22.00 8.13
N ARG A 165 -34.17 -23.33 8.15
CA ARG A 165 -35.16 -24.21 8.78
C ARG A 165 -34.96 -24.18 10.30
N PRO A 166 -36.02 -24.07 11.11
CA PRO A 166 -35.92 -24.21 12.56
C PRO A 166 -35.61 -25.66 12.94
N ASN A 167 -34.70 -25.83 13.91
CA ASN A 167 -34.27 -27.12 14.45
C ASN A 167 -35.45 -27.89 15.08
N THR A 168 -35.65 -29.14 14.68
CA THR A 168 -36.58 -30.07 15.32
C THR A 168 -35.89 -30.76 16.51
N PRO A 169 -36.50 -30.82 17.71
CA PRO A 169 -35.92 -31.54 18.83
C PRO A 169 -36.07 -33.05 18.66
N THR A 170 -35.00 -33.79 18.94
CA THR A 170 -34.96 -35.26 18.92
C THR A 170 -35.64 -35.81 20.17
N ALA A 171 -36.64 -36.68 20.01
CA ALA A 171 -37.26 -37.42 21.12
C ALA A 171 -36.33 -38.56 21.61
N PRO A 172 -36.39 -38.95 22.90
CA PRO A 172 -35.53 -39.99 23.44
C PRO A 172 -36.07 -41.39 23.09
N ALA A 173 -35.14 -42.32 22.85
CA ALA A 173 -35.44 -43.73 22.63
C ALA A 173 -35.92 -44.37 23.95
N GLY A 174 -37.14 -44.88 23.94
CA GLY A 174 -37.73 -45.69 25.00
C GLY A 174 -37.80 -47.16 24.58
N SER A 175 -37.41 -48.01 25.52
CA SER A 175 -37.36 -49.47 25.56
C SER A 175 -38.70 -50.17 25.35
#